data_AF-A0A5J4QC58-F1
#
_entry.id   AF-A0A5J4QC58-F1
#
_cell.length_a   1.000
_cell.length_b   1.000
_cell.length_c   1.000
_cell.angle_alpha   90.00
_cell.angle_beta   90.00
_cell.angle_gamma   90.00
#
_symmetry.space_group_name_H-M   'P 1'
#
loop_
_entity.id
_entity.type
_entity.pdbx_description
1 polymer ?
#
loop_
_entity_poly.entity_id
_entity_poly.type
_entity_poly.pdbx_seq_one_letter_code
_entity_poly.pdbx_strand_id
1 'polypeptide(L)'
;MAESVFNNYIESAGIEVWYESRLRNVVKDKSVIKTIELENAINPRTATRKVRAKVFLDCSYEGDLMAKAGVSYTVGREANALYNENYNGVQLLNRHQLPDNIDPYVIKGDPNSGLLYGVNGTTVESNGTDDKKVQAYNFRIALTNNPDNGVEITKPDNYDSARYALLVRLKALYPWKSHTDFYWI
;
A
#
# COMPACT_ATOMS: atom_id res chain seq x y z
N MET A 1 -22.84 -4.85 -3.95
CA MET A 1 -22.97 -6.06 -4.80
C MET A 1 -21.90 -7.11 -4.49
N ALA A 2 -20.60 -6.77 -4.38
CA ALA A 2 -19.58 -7.76 -3.99
C ALA A 2 -19.69 -8.19 -2.51
N GLU A 3 -19.83 -7.21 -1.61
CA GLU A 3 -19.98 -7.45 -0.16
C GLU A 3 -21.13 -8.41 0.16
N SER A 4 -22.31 -8.20 -0.43
CA SER A 4 -23.48 -9.07 -0.23
C SER A 4 -23.21 -10.52 -0.65
N VAL A 5 -22.44 -10.75 -1.71
CA VAL A 5 -22.07 -12.11 -2.14
C VAL A 5 -21.16 -12.77 -1.12
N PHE A 6 -20.14 -12.05 -0.62
CA PHE A 6 -19.26 -12.58 0.42
C PHE A 6 -20.00 -12.84 1.74
N ASN A 7 -20.88 -11.94 2.16
CA ASN A 7 -21.69 -12.12 3.35
C ASN A 7 -22.59 -13.37 3.24
N ASN A 8 -23.22 -13.61 2.07
CA ASN A 8 -24.00 -14.82 1.83
C ASN A 8 -23.15 -16.11 1.94
N TYR A 9 -21.88 -16.08 1.51
CA TYR A 9 -20.98 -17.23 1.67
C TYR A 9 -20.62 -17.48 3.14
N ILE A 10 -20.37 -16.43 3.90
CA ILE A 10 -20.10 -16.51 5.35
C ILE A 10 -21.31 -17.08 6.09
N GLU A 11 -22.51 -16.55 5.81
CA GLU A 11 -23.76 -17.00 6.43
C GLU A 11 -24.06 -18.46 6.08
N SER A 12 -23.94 -18.85 4.80
CA SER A 12 -24.20 -20.23 4.37
C SER A 12 -23.19 -21.24 4.93
N ALA A 13 -21.96 -20.81 5.20
CA ALA A 13 -20.95 -21.62 5.88
C ALA A 13 -21.09 -21.61 7.42
N GLY A 14 -21.98 -20.79 7.99
CA GLY A 14 -22.16 -20.65 9.44
C GLY A 14 -20.91 -20.12 10.16
N ILE A 15 -20.13 -19.27 9.50
CA ILE A 15 -18.88 -18.72 10.04
C ILE A 15 -19.17 -17.48 10.86
N GLU A 16 -18.74 -17.46 12.13
CA GLU A 16 -18.80 -16.27 12.96
C GLU A 16 -17.71 -15.28 12.56
N VAL A 17 -18.10 -14.03 12.27
CA VAL A 17 -17.19 -12.95 11.89
C VAL A 17 -17.19 -11.87 12.96
N TRP A 18 -16.00 -11.50 13.42
CA TRP A 18 -15.81 -10.37 14.32
C TRP A 18 -15.21 -9.20 13.56
N TYR A 19 -16.08 -8.28 13.16
CA TYR A 19 -15.66 -7.00 12.60
C TYR A 19 -14.88 -6.18 13.61
N GLU A 20 -14.10 -5.22 13.08
CA GLU A 20 -13.30 -4.28 13.87
C GLU A 20 -12.33 -4.95 14.86
N SER A 21 -12.02 -6.24 14.70
CA SER A 21 -11.15 -6.98 15.60
C SER A 21 -9.77 -7.08 15.01
N ARG A 22 -8.85 -6.25 15.51
CA ARG A 22 -7.46 -6.19 15.03
C ARG A 22 -6.55 -7.04 15.90
N LEU A 23 -5.61 -7.74 15.27
CA LEU A 23 -4.60 -8.52 15.97
C LEU A 23 -3.67 -7.61 16.79
N ARG A 24 -3.68 -7.77 18.11
CA ARG A 24 -2.81 -7.05 19.04
C ARG A 24 -1.55 -7.84 19.33
N ASN A 25 -1.69 -9.08 19.76
CA ASN A 25 -0.60 -9.91 20.28
C ASN A 25 -0.75 -11.39 19.95
N VAL A 26 0.36 -12.13 19.99
CA VAL A 26 0.44 -13.57 19.73
C VAL A 26 1.23 -14.23 20.85
N VAL A 27 0.64 -15.21 21.53
CA VAL A 27 1.31 -16.05 22.51
C VAL A 27 1.63 -17.40 21.88
N LYS A 28 2.93 -17.70 21.83
CA LYS A 28 3.46 -18.94 21.26
C LYS A 28 4.25 -19.74 22.29
N ASP A 29 4.28 -21.04 22.06
CA ASP A 29 5.19 -21.97 22.69
C ASP A 29 6.00 -22.63 21.58
N LYS A 30 7.30 -22.29 21.50
CA LYS A 30 8.20 -22.65 20.40
C LYS A 30 7.61 -22.27 19.02
N SER A 31 7.30 -23.25 18.18
CA SER A 31 6.72 -23.05 16.84
C SER A 31 5.18 -23.07 16.83
N VAL A 32 4.53 -23.23 17.98
CA VAL A 32 3.07 -23.40 18.06
C VAL A 32 2.42 -22.16 18.65
N ILE A 33 1.55 -21.52 17.87
CA ILE A 33 0.69 -20.44 18.37
C ILE A 33 -0.36 -21.07 19.30
N LYS A 34 -0.48 -20.54 20.53
CA LYS A 34 -1.43 -21.02 21.53
C LYS A 34 -2.61 -20.08 21.69
N THR A 35 -2.38 -18.78 21.58
CA THR A 35 -3.41 -17.76 21.79
C THR A 35 -3.09 -16.53 20.97
N ILE A 36 -4.11 -15.93 20.37
CA ILE A 36 -4.03 -14.56 19.86
C ILE A 36 -4.85 -13.63 20.73
N GLU A 37 -4.43 -12.38 20.83
CA GLU A 37 -5.16 -11.32 21.50
C GLU A 37 -5.61 -10.30 20.46
N LEU A 38 -6.90 -9.98 20.49
CA LEU A 38 -7.55 -9.04 19.60
C LEU A 38 -7.98 -7.79 20.38
N GLU A 39 -7.91 -6.64 19.73
CA GLU A 39 -8.42 -5.36 20.21
C GLU A 39 -9.45 -4.78 19.24
N ASN A 40 -10.31 -3.87 19.70
CA ASN A 40 -11.21 -3.15 18.80
C ASN A 40 -10.41 -2.08 18.03
N ALA A 41 -10.50 -2.10 16.70
CA ALA A 41 -9.75 -1.23 15.80
C ALA A 41 -10.19 0.23 15.87
N ILE A 42 -11.46 0.49 16.17
CA ILE A 42 -12.03 1.83 16.30
C ILE A 42 -11.67 2.44 17.67
N ASN A 43 -11.75 1.64 18.73
CA ASN A 43 -11.47 2.05 20.11
C ASN A 43 -10.46 1.12 20.81
N PRO A 44 -9.15 1.23 20.50
CA PRO A 44 -8.12 0.29 20.98
C PRO A 44 -7.90 0.27 22.50
N ARG A 45 -8.52 1.20 23.25
CA ARG A 45 -8.37 1.32 24.71
C ARG A 45 -9.33 0.43 25.51
N THR A 46 -10.26 -0.27 24.85
CA THR A 46 -11.20 -1.19 25.52
C THR A 46 -10.56 -2.55 25.82
N ALA A 47 -11.30 -3.41 26.53
CA ALA A 47 -10.90 -4.78 26.84
C ALA A 47 -10.48 -5.56 25.58
N THR A 48 -9.47 -6.41 25.73
CA THR A 48 -9.03 -7.32 24.67
C THR A 48 -9.76 -8.67 24.73
N ARG A 49 -9.93 -9.29 23.57
CA ARG A 49 -10.45 -10.66 23.46
C ARG A 49 -9.29 -11.62 23.23
N LYS A 50 -9.28 -12.76 23.93
CA LYS A 50 -8.28 -13.83 23.70
C LYS A 50 -8.93 -15.00 22.98
N VAL A 51 -8.25 -15.53 21.97
CA VAL A 51 -8.73 -16.67 21.18
C VAL A 51 -7.72 -17.80 21.26
N ARG A 52 -8.20 -18.99 21.63
CA ARG A 52 -7.42 -20.23 21.60
C ARG A 52 -7.95 -21.13 20.50
N ALA A 53 -7.05 -21.63 19.67
CA ALA A 53 -7.37 -22.54 18.58
C ALA A 53 -6.22 -23.53 18.39
N LYS A 54 -6.50 -24.65 17.71
CA LYS A 54 -5.48 -25.61 17.29
C LYS A 54 -4.75 -25.15 16.03
N VAL A 55 -5.42 -24.38 15.19
CA VAL A 55 -4.93 -23.87 13.91
C VAL A 55 -5.31 -22.40 13.82
N PHE A 56 -4.39 -21.59 13.34
CA PHE A 56 -4.63 -20.19 12.98
C PHE A 56 -4.25 -20.02 11.52
N LEU A 57 -5.13 -19.39 10.74
CA LEU A 57 -4.89 -19.06 9.33
C LEU A 57 -4.67 -17.56 9.24
N ASP A 58 -3.51 -17.15 8.71
CA ASP A 58 -3.28 -15.76 8.38
C ASP A 58 -3.84 -15.50 6.98
N CYS A 59 -4.95 -14.78 6.93
CA CYS A 59 -5.57 -14.33 5.69
C CYS A 59 -5.59 -12.79 5.62
N SER A 60 -4.69 -12.14 6.36
CA SER A 60 -4.47 -10.70 6.22
C SER A 60 -3.73 -10.40 4.92
N TYR A 61 -3.88 -9.18 4.40
CA TYR A 61 -3.16 -8.75 3.20
C TYR A 61 -1.65 -8.63 3.44
N GLU A 62 -1.25 -8.26 4.66
CA GLU A 62 0.14 -7.93 5.02
C GLU A 62 0.88 -9.07 5.76
N GLY A 63 0.18 -10.11 6.23
CA GLY A 63 0.77 -11.19 7.01
C GLY A 63 0.98 -10.84 8.49
N ASP A 64 0.05 -10.12 9.11
CA ASP A 64 0.14 -9.61 10.48
C ASP A 64 0.38 -10.70 11.52
N LEU A 65 -0.30 -11.85 11.38
CA LEU A 65 -0.18 -12.95 12.32
C LEU A 65 1.16 -13.65 12.14
N MET A 66 1.57 -13.89 10.88
CA MET A 66 2.88 -14.44 10.55
C MET A 66 4.01 -13.58 11.15
N ALA A 67 3.97 -12.27 10.91
CA ALA A 67 4.97 -11.33 11.41
C ALA A 67 5.00 -11.29 12.94
N LYS A 68 3.84 -11.17 13.61
CA LYS A 68 3.75 -11.16 15.08
C LYS A 68 4.13 -12.49 15.73
N ALA A 69 4.01 -13.62 15.02
CA ALA A 69 4.48 -14.91 15.49
C ALA A 69 6.03 -15.06 15.42
N GLY A 70 6.72 -14.07 14.86
CA GLY A 70 8.18 -14.07 14.69
C GLY A 70 8.64 -15.03 13.60
N VAL A 71 7.80 -15.30 12.61
CA VAL A 71 8.23 -16.01 11.40
C VAL A 71 9.16 -15.07 10.62
N SER A 72 10.24 -15.62 10.06
CA SER A 72 11.16 -14.84 9.22
C SER A 72 10.48 -14.44 7.91
N TYR A 73 10.64 -13.18 7.52
CA TYR A 73 10.13 -12.66 6.24
C TYR A 73 11.12 -11.65 5.65
N THR A 74 11.01 -11.42 4.36
CA THR A 74 11.74 -10.35 3.66
C THR A 74 10.80 -9.19 3.38
N VAL A 75 11.30 -7.96 3.56
CA VAL A 75 10.65 -6.73 3.08
C VAL A 75 11.57 -6.05 2.10
N GLY A 76 10.99 -5.58 1.01
CA GLY A 76 11.69 -4.92 -0.08
C GLY A 76 12.02 -5.90 -1.19
N ARG A 77 13.04 -5.56 -1.98
CA ARG A 77 13.44 -6.33 -3.15
C ARG A 77 14.62 -7.22 -2.78
N GLU A 78 14.61 -8.45 -3.26
CA GLU A 78 15.69 -9.43 -3.04
C GLU A 78 16.67 -9.40 -4.21
N ALA A 79 17.97 -9.54 -3.95
CA ALA A 79 18.98 -9.53 -5.01
C ALA A 79 18.87 -10.77 -5.90
N ASN A 80 19.22 -10.66 -7.18
CA ASN A 80 19.29 -11.82 -8.09
C ASN A 80 20.20 -12.93 -7.54
N ALA A 81 21.31 -12.54 -6.91
CA ALA A 81 22.30 -13.45 -6.36
C ALA A 81 21.78 -14.29 -5.17
N LEU A 82 20.71 -13.89 -4.49
CA LEU A 82 20.21 -14.60 -3.31
C LEU A 82 19.60 -15.96 -3.67
N TYR A 83 18.83 -16.02 -4.76
CA TYR A 83 18.14 -17.23 -5.22
C TYR A 83 18.47 -17.62 -6.66
N ASN A 84 19.44 -16.94 -7.28
CA ASN A 84 19.83 -17.12 -8.68
C ASN A 84 18.65 -16.90 -9.65
N GLU A 85 17.87 -15.85 -9.40
CA GLU A 85 16.70 -15.45 -10.18
C GLU A 85 17.01 -14.20 -11.01
N ASN A 86 16.49 -14.10 -12.24
CA ASN A 86 16.88 -13.03 -13.19
C ASN A 86 16.11 -11.70 -13.02
N TYR A 87 14.88 -11.74 -12.51
CA TYR A 87 13.96 -10.58 -12.52
C TYR A 87 13.75 -9.94 -11.15
N ASN A 88 14.39 -10.47 -10.11
CA ASN A 88 14.36 -9.86 -8.79
C ASN A 88 15.23 -8.61 -8.72
N GLY A 89 15.18 -7.95 -7.57
CA GLY A 89 16.00 -6.80 -7.26
C GLY A 89 15.55 -5.55 -7.99
N VAL A 90 16.46 -4.60 -8.09
CA VAL A 90 16.19 -3.34 -8.77
C VAL A 90 15.96 -3.56 -10.26
N GLN A 91 14.96 -2.88 -10.82
CA GLN A 91 14.61 -2.95 -12.23
C GLN A 91 14.34 -1.53 -12.75
N LEU A 92 15.35 -0.90 -13.33
CA LEU A 92 15.21 0.34 -14.06
C LEU A 92 14.74 0.01 -15.48
N LEU A 93 13.43 0.15 -15.70
CA LEU A 93 12.77 -0.09 -16.98
C LEU A 93 12.71 1.20 -17.83
N ASN A 94 12.46 1.03 -19.12
CA ASN A 94 12.33 2.11 -20.10
C ASN A 94 10.88 2.67 -20.23
N ARG A 95 9.95 2.22 -19.40
CA ARG A 95 8.55 2.64 -19.38
C ARG A 95 8.13 3.05 -17.98
N HIS A 96 7.05 3.84 -17.88
CA HIS A 96 6.50 4.33 -16.62
C HIS A 96 7.48 5.18 -15.80
N GLN A 97 8.39 5.88 -16.48
CA GLN A 97 9.26 6.90 -15.89
C GLN A 97 8.71 8.29 -16.21
N LEU A 98 8.98 9.25 -15.33
CA LEU A 98 8.74 10.65 -15.66
C LEU A 98 9.64 11.05 -16.85
N PRO A 99 9.12 11.82 -17.81
CA PRO A 99 9.93 12.32 -18.91
C PRO A 99 10.97 13.32 -18.41
N ASP A 100 12.04 13.48 -19.20
CA ASP A 100 13.10 14.43 -18.90
C ASP A 100 12.59 15.88 -18.87
N ASN A 101 13.38 16.77 -18.29
CA ASN A 101 13.14 18.23 -18.20
C ASN A 101 11.97 18.65 -17.29
N ILE A 102 11.47 17.75 -16.44
CA ILE A 102 10.60 18.14 -15.33
C ILE A 102 11.48 18.64 -14.18
N ASP A 103 11.38 19.94 -13.89
CA ASP A 103 12.10 20.56 -12.78
C ASP A 103 11.70 19.91 -11.44
N PRO A 104 12.67 19.40 -10.65
CA PRO A 104 12.39 18.70 -9.41
C PRO A 104 12.41 19.61 -8.16
N TYR A 105 12.74 20.90 -8.29
CA TYR A 105 13.00 21.78 -7.15
C TYR A 105 11.78 22.57 -6.71
N VAL A 106 11.67 22.99 -5.44
CA VAL A 106 10.54 23.77 -4.93
C VAL A 106 10.38 25.07 -5.73
N ILE A 107 11.46 25.83 -5.88
CA ILE A 107 11.57 26.99 -6.77
C ILE A 107 12.20 26.51 -8.07
N LYS A 108 11.51 26.73 -9.20
CA LYS A 108 12.01 26.31 -10.52
C LYS A 108 13.39 26.91 -10.79
N GLY A 109 14.33 26.06 -11.20
CA GLY A 109 15.69 26.41 -11.56
C GLY A 109 16.63 26.67 -10.39
N ASP A 110 16.16 26.58 -9.13
CA ASP A 110 16.99 26.81 -7.95
C ASP A 110 17.19 25.53 -7.13
N PRO A 111 18.36 24.87 -7.27
CA PRO A 111 18.70 23.69 -6.49
C PRO A 111 18.73 23.92 -4.98
N ASN A 112 18.95 25.16 -4.51
CA ASN A 112 19.01 25.48 -3.09
C ASN A 112 17.63 25.53 -2.44
N SER A 113 16.55 25.56 -3.23
CA SER A 113 15.18 25.56 -2.73
C SER A 113 14.71 24.20 -2.21
N GLY A 114 15.51 23.15 -2.40
CA GLY A 114 15.17 21.78 -2.04
C GLY A 114 14.29 21.08 -3.09
N LEU A 115 14.08 19.77 -2.90
CA LEU A 115 13.29 18.94 -3.82
C LEU A 115 11.79 19.03 -3.51
N LEU A 116 10.97 18.88 -4.55
CA LEU A 116 9.52 18.73 -4.42
C LEU A 116 9.16 17.49 -3.59
N TYR A 117 7.99 17.54 -2.96
CA TYR A 117 7.44 16.41 -2.23
C TYR A 117 7.41 15.14 -3.09
N GLY A 118 7.91 14.04 -2.54
CA GLY A 118 7.97 12.74 -3.22
C GLY A 118 9.16 12.55 -4.18
N VAL A 119 9.94 13.60 -4.47
CA VAL A 119 11.17 13.49 -5.27
C VAL A 119 12.34 13.14 -4.36
N ASN A 120 13.09 12.11 -4.72
CA ASN A 120 14.30 11.71 -4.02
C ASN A 120 15.52 11.93 -4.91
N GLY A 121 16.57 12.58 -4.37
CA GLY A 121 17.84 12.82 -5.05
C GLY A 121 18.79 11.61 -5.05
N THR A 122 18.40 10.47 -4.47
CA THR A 122 19.20 9.25 -4.51
C THR A 122 19.15 8.61 -5.88
N THR A 123 20.31 8.23 -6.40
CA THR A 123 20.43 7.41 -7.61
C THR A 123 19.76 6.05 -7.41
N VAL A 124 19.13 5.54 -8.47
CA VAL A 124 18.60 4.18 -8.50
C VAL A 124 19.77 3.20 -8.60
N GLU A 125 19.80 2.20 -7.73
CA GLU A 125 20.83 1.15 -7.74
C GLU A 125 20.80 0.32 -9.03
N SER A 126 21.90 -0.38 -9.32
CA SER A 126 22.02 -1.24 -10.50
C SER A 126 20.97 -2.35 -10.52
N ASN A 127 20.53 -2.75 -11.72
CA ASN A 127 19.55 -3.82 -11.85
C ASN A 127 20.01 -5.11 -11.13
N GLY A 128 19.08 -5.77 -10.45
CA GLY A 128 19.33 -7.02 -9.74
C GLY A 128 19.85 -6.89 -8.31
N THR A 129 20.10 -5.67 -7.82
CA THR A 129 20.50 -5.42 -6.42
C THR A 129 19.29 -5.43 -5.47
N ASP A 130 19.52 -5.75 -4.19
CA ASP A 130 18.48 -5.68 -3.16
C ASP A 130 18.32 -4.27 -2.60
N ASP A 131 17.14 -3.99 -2.03
CA ASP A 131 16.97 -2.89 -1.09
C ASP A 131 15.76 -3.11 -0.18
N LYS A 132 15.57 -2.19 0.78
CA LYS A 132 14.45 -2.22 1.74
C LYS A 132 13.23 -1.43 1.28
N LYS A 133 13.12 -1.10 -0.01
CA LYS A 133 12.01 -0.27 -0.53
C LYS A 133 10.81 -1.15 -0.86
N VAL A 134 9.65 -0.78 -0.33
CA VAL A 134 8.38 -1.44 -0.66
C VAL A 134 7.95 -1.02 -2.06
N GLN A 135 7.36 -1.96 -2.80
CA GLN A 135 6.83 -1.69 -4.13
C GLN A 135 5.78 -0.57 -4.08
N ALA A 136 5.82 0.32 -5.08
CA ALA A 136 4.79 1.34 -5.25
C ALA A 136 3.41 0.68 -5.42
N TYR A 137 2.42 1.20 -4.72
CA TYR A 137 1.03 0.82 -4.88
C TYR A 137 0.26 1.99 -5.49
N ASN A 138 -0.79 1.66 -6.24
CA ASN A 138 -1.66 2.63 -6.86
C ASN A 138 -3.07 2.51 -6.28
N PHE A 139 -3.73 3.64 -6.10
CA PHE A 139 -5.15 3.65 -5.76
C PHE A 139 -5.98 3.45 -7.03
N ARG A 140 -6.88 2.47 -7.01
CA ARG A 140 -7.93 2.33 -8.03
C ARG A 140 -9.21 2.88 -7.45
N ILE A 141 -9.62 4.04 -7.94
CA ILE A 141 -10.81 4.74 -7.45
C ILE A 141 -12.03 4.22 -8.22
N ALA A 142 -13.08 3.85 -7.49
CA ALA A 142 -14.38 3.53 -8.07
C ALA A 142 -15.18 4.84 -8.24
N LEU A 143 -15.25 5.35 -9.47
CA LEU A 143 -16.01 6.54 -9.82
C LEU A 143 -17.27 6.15 -10.59
N THR A 144 -18.35 6.92 -10.43
CA THR A 144 -19.61 6.72 -11.17
C THR A 144 -20.15 8.04 -11.68
N ASN A 145 -20.82 8.01 -12.82
CA ASN A 145 -21.61 9.11 -13.36
C ASN A 145 -23.11 8.97 -13.04
N ASN A 146 -23.52 7.93 -12.31
CA ASN A 146 -24.88 7.80 -11.81
C ASN A 146 -25.02 8.67 -10.54
N PRO A 147 -25.81 9.76 -10.57
CA PRO A 147 -25.94 10.66 -9.42
C PRO A 147 -26.55 9.97 -8.19
N ASP A 148 -27.41 8.96 -8.38
CA ASP A 148 -28.05 8.22 -7.29
C ASP A 148 -27.07 7.26 -6.58
N ASN A 149 -25.92 6.98 -7.19
CA ASN A 149 -24.88 6.08 -6.67
C ASN A 149 -23.55 6.82 -6.42
N GLY A 150 -23.55 8.15 -6.53
CA GLY A 150 -22.38 9.00 -6.38
C GLY A 150 -22.29 9.62 -4.98
N VAL A 151 -21.07 9.73 -4.48
CA VAL A 151 -20.75 10.60 -3.33
C VAL A 151 -19.90 11.75 -3.85
N GLU A 152 -20.23 12.98 -3.43
CA GLU A 152 -19.49 14.17 -3.84
C GLU A 152 -18.03 14.08 -3.36
N ILE A 153 -17.09 14.36 -4.27
CA ILE A 153 -15.67 14.44 -3.94
C ILE A 153 -15.40 15.82 -3.35
N THR A 154 -15.30 15.89 -2.02
CA THR A 154 -14.95 17.11 -1.30
C THR A 154 -13.46 17.17 -1.01
N LYS A 155 -12.93 18.38 -0.75
CA LYS A 155 -11.54 18.57 -0.35
C LYS A 155 -11.31 17.95 1.05
N PRO A 156 -10.36 17.02 1.22
CA PRO A 156 -10.03 16.46 2.53
C PRO A 156 -9.45 17.51 3.50
N ASP A 157 -9.68 17.34 4.80
CA ASP A 157 -9.23 18.25 5.86
C ASP A 157 -7.72 18.52 5.87
N ASN A 158 -6.92 17.52 5.47
CA ASN A 158 -5.46 17.57 5.43
C ASN A 158 -4.89 17.65 3.99
N TYR A 159 -5.69 18.09 3.02
CA TYR A 159 -5.25 18.21 1.64
C TYR A 159 -4.30 19.39 1.42
N ASP A 160 -3.07 19.06 1.03
CA ASP A 160 -2.03 20.01 0.61
C ASP A 160 -1.77 19.88 -0.89
N SER A 161 -2.23 20.88 -1.66
CA SER A 161 -2.04 20.93 -3.11
C SER A 161 -0.57 21.04 -3.53
N ALA A 162 0.31 21.56 -2.67
CA ALA A 162 1.73 21.72 -3.00
C ALA A 162 2.43 20.36 -3.21
N ARG A 163 1.90 19.29 -2.60
CA ARG A 163 2.39 17.90 -2.80
C ARG A 163 2.22 17.41 -4.24
N TYR A 164 1.33 18.03 -5.01
CA TYR A 164 1.04 17.66 -6.40
C TYR A 164 1.74 18.58 -7.42
N ALA A 165 2.66 19.44 -6.98
CA ALA A 165 3.38 20.36 -7.86
C ALA A 165 4.13 19.65 -9.00
N LEU A 166 4.65 18.43 -8.74
CA LEU A 166 5.31 17.62 -9.77
C LEU A 166 4.36 17.23 -10.90
N LEU A 167 3.13 16.82 -10.57
CA LEU A 167 2.07 16.52 -11.54
C LEU A 167 1.68 17.76 -12.34
N VAL A 168 1.57 18.92 -11.68
CA VAL A 168 1.30 20.20 -12.37
C VAL A 168 2.41 20.52 -13.38
N ARG A 169 3.68 20.31 -13.03
CA ARG A 169 4.82 20.51 -13.94
C ARG A 169 4.80 19.53 -15.11
N LEU A 170 4.53 18.25 -14.85
CA LEU A 170 4.33 17.24 -15.89
C LEU A 170 3.25 17.69 -16.88
N LYS A 171 2.09 18.16 -16.40
CA LYS A 171 0.96 18.53 -17.27
C LYS A 171 1.06 19.88 -17.94
N ALA A 172 1.95 20.75 -17.47
CA ALA A 172 2.34 21.96 -18.20
C ALA A 172 3.13 21.61 -19.47
N LEU A 173 3.98 20.57 -19.43
CA LEU A 173 4.76 20.10 -20.59
C LEU A 173 3.99 19.09 -21.44
N TYR A 174 3.16 18.26 -20.80
CA TYR A 174 2.39 17.18 -21.43
C TYR A 174 0.90 17.32 -21.07
N PRO A 175 0.16 18.25 -21.70
CA PRO A 175 -1.25 18.48 -21.39
C PRO A 175 -2.12 17.25 -21.58
N TRP A 176 -3.20 17.18 -20.81
CA TRP A 176 -4.22 16.14 -20.93
C TRP A 176 -4.87 16.18 -22.31
N LYS A 177 -4.95 15.03 -22.96
CA LYS A 177 -5.63 14.84 -24.24
C LYS A 177 -7.04 14.29 -24.06
N SER A 178 -7.26 13.48 -23.02
CA SER A 178 -8.55 12.85 -22.75
C SER A 178 -8.75 12.51 -21.27
N HIS A 179 -9.98 12.10 -20.91
CA HIS A 179 -10.29 11.58 -19.58
C HIS A 179 -9.65 10.22 -19.28
N THR A 180 -9.09 9.51 -20.27
CA THR A 180 -8.41 8.23 -20.02
C THR A 180 -6.96 8.42 -19.59
N ASP A 181 -6.40 9.62 -19.81
CA ASP A 181 -5.04 9.97 -19.43
C ASP A 181 -4.82 9.93 -17.90
N PHE A 182 -5.89 9.97 -17.11
CA PHE A 182 -5.86 9.84 -15.65
C PHE A 182 -5.54 8.41 -15.18
N TYR A 183 -5.77 7.39 -16.00
CA TYR A 183 -5.59 5.98 -15.60
C TYR A 183 -4.15 5.46 -15.79
N TRP A 184 -3.30 6.21 -16.49
CA TRP A 184 -1.98 5.74 -16.95
C TRP A 184 -0.80 6.58 -16.45
N ILE A 185 -1.00 7.37 -15.39
CA ILE A 185 0.08 8.04 -14.64
C ILE A 185 0.50 7.13 -13.51
#